data_AF-A0A8J5I002-F1
#
_entry.id   AF-A0A8J5I002-F1
#
_cell.length_a   1.000
_cell.length_b   1.000
_cell.length_c   1.000
_cell.angle_alpha   90.00
_cell.angle_beta   90.00
_cell.angle_gamma   90.00
#
_symmetry.space_group_name_H-M   'P 1'
#
loop_
_entity.id
_entity.type
_entity.pdbx_description
1 polymer ?
#
loop_
_entity_poly.entity_id
_entity_poly.type
_entity_poly.pdbx_seq_one_letter_code
_entity_poly.pdbx_strand_id
1 'polypeptide(L)'
;MNACCLLPSPRSLRLGRQLHTIIAIVGAASFHRFTGNHLFHMYLKLGRVPAARAVFDAMACRNVMSFNILIGGLIHNGDINAARKLFDEMPERNLATWNAMIAGLAHFELDEEGLECFLRSRREGLRPDEFGLGSTL
;
A
#
# COMPACT_ATOMS: atom_id res chain seq x y z
N MET A 1 -19.32 4.38 21.16
CA MET A 1 -19.69 2.95 21.07
C MET A 1 -19.48 2.52 19.60
N ASN A 2 -18.60 1.62 19.15
CA ASN A 2 -17.66 0.66 19.74
C ASN A 2 -16.44 0.57 18.80
N ALA A 3 -15.24 0.92 19.28
CA ALA A 3 -13.97 0.78 18.55
C ALA A 3 -13.35 -0.63 18.71
N CYS A 4 -14.16 -1.68 18.80
CA CYS A 4 -13.71 -3.01 19.23
C CYS A 4 -13.58 -4.07 18.10
N CYS A 5 -13.75 -3.70 16.82
CA CYS A 5 -13.80 -4.68 15.72
C CYS A 5 -12.62 -4.66 14.71
N LEU A 6 -11.53 -3.92 14.97
CA LEU A 6 -10.40 -3.83 14.02
C LEU A 6 -9.11 -4.51 14.49
N LEU A 7 -9.06 -5.08 15.70
CA LEU A 7 -7.90 -5.89 16.10
C LEU A 7 -8.05 -7.31 15.54
N PRO A 8 -7.16 -7.76 14.64
CA PRO A 8 -7.21 -9.13 14.15
C PRO A 8 -6.95 -10.10 15.31
N SER A 9 -7.74 -11.17 15.34
CA SER A 9 -7.69 -12.16 16.41
C SER A 9 -6.27 -12.74 16.60
N PRO A 10 -5.92 -13.24 17.80
CA PRO A 10 -4.65 -13.92 18.05
C PRO A 10 -4.38 -15.10 17.09
N ARG A 11 -5.45 -15.71 16.56
CA ARG A 11 -5.36 -16.79 15.56
C ARG A 11 -4.88 -16.27 14.20
N SER A 12 -5.34 -15.11 13.75
CA SER A 12 -4.91 -14.49 12.49
C SER A 12 -3.43 -14.08 12.52
N LEU A 13 -2.98 -13.56 13.67
CA LEU A 13 -1.56 -13.26 13.94
C LEU A 13 -0.66 -14.51 13.96
N ARG A 14 -1.18 -15.61 14.49
CA ARG A 14 -0.47 -16.90 14.52
C ARG A 14 -0.37 -17.51 13.12
N LEU A 15 -1.44 -17.46 12.34
CA LEU A 15 -1.48 -17.94 10.97
C LEU A 15 -0.54 -17.12 10.05
N GLY A 16 -0.53 -15.79 10.19
CA GLY A 16 0.39 -14.92 9.46
C GLY A 16 1.87 -15.20 9.73
N ARG A 17 2.22 -15.50 11.00
CA ARG A 17 3.56 -15.93 11.38
C ARG A 17 3.92 -17.33 10.86
N GLN A 18 2.98 -18.28 10.88
CA GLN A 18 3.20 -19.62 10.34
C GLN A 18 3.44 -19.59 8.82
N LEU A 19 2.67 -18.77 8.09
CA LEU A 19 2.87 -18.56 6.66
C LEU A 19 4.19 -17.83 6.37
N HIS A 20 4.59 -16.85 7.19
CA HIS A 20 5.91 -16.20 7.12
C HIS A 20 7.06 -17.21 7.25
N THR A 21 6.99 -18.14 8.22
CA THR A 21 8.00 -19.20 8.38
C THR A 21 8.01 -20.16 7.18
N ILE A 22 6.85 -20.50 6.62
CA ILE A 22 6.75 -21.39 5.44
C ILE A 22 7.32 -20.70 4.18
N ILE A 23 7.11 -19.40 4.00
CA ILE A 23 7.67 -18.64 2.87
C ILE A 23 9.21 -18.53 2.97
N ALA A 24 9.75 -18.36 4.18
CA ALA A 24 11.20 -18.34 4.42
C ALA A 24 11.86 -19.70 4.19
N ILE A 25 11.14 -20.82 4.40
CA ILE A 25 11.66 -22.18 4.28
C ILE A 25 11.53 -22.75 2.85
N VAL A 26 10.42 -22.47 2.14
CA VAL A 26 10.08 -23.14 0.87
C VAL A 26 10.57 -22.34 -0.37
N GLY A 27 11.08 -21.13 -0.15
CA GLY A 27 11.52 -20.22 -1.22
C GLY A 27 10.34 -19.48 -1.88
N ALA A 28 10.51 -18.17 -2.09
CA ALA A 28 9.48 -17.26 -2.60
C ALA A 28 8.98 -17.60 -4.02
N ALA A 29 9.62 -18.53 -4.73
CA ALA A 29 9.24 -18.97 -6.07
C ALA A 29 7.98 -19.86 -6.09
N SER A 30 7.64 -20.49 -4.97
CA SER A 30 6.64 -21.58 -4.93
C SER A 30 5.26 -21.15 -4.41
N PHE A 31 5.12 -19.91 -3.91
CA PHE A 31 3.91 -19.50 -3.19
C PHE A 31 3.11 -18.47 -4.01
N HIS A 32 1.93 -18.89 -4.44
CA HIS A 32 1.04 -18.20 -5.37
C HIS A 32 0.88 -16.69 -5.08
N ARG A 33 0.81 -15.90 -6.16
CA ARG A 33 0.56 -14.44 -6.27
C ARG A 33 -0.47 -13.82 -5.29
N PHE A 34 -1.34 -14.64 -4.67
CA PHE A 34 -2.41 -14.24 -3.77
C PHE A 34 -2.00 -14.14 -2.30
N THR A 35 -1.02 -14.92 -1.83
CA THR A 35 -0.67 -14.97 -0.39
C THR A 35 0.31 -13.89 0.05
N GLY A 36 1.22 -13.45 -0.83
CA GLY A 36 2.11 -12.31 -0.55
C GLY A 36 1.32 -11.04 -0.27
N ASN A 37 0.41 -10.66 -1.18
CA ASN A 37 -0.45 -9.49 -1.06
C ASN A 37 -1.34 -9.53 0.20
N HIS A 38 -1.87 -10.70 0.58
CA HIS A 38 -2.67 -10.82 1.81
C HIS A 38 -1.84 -10.69 3.09
N LEU A 39 -0.60 -11.21 3.11
CA LEU A 39 0.23 -11.23 4.31
C LEU A 39 0.75 -9.84 4.70
N PHE A 40 1.28 -9.06 3.76
CA PHE A 40 1.73 -7.71 4.13
C PHE A 40 0.56 -6.71 4.23
N HIS A 41 -0.55 -6.90 3.50
CA HIS A 41 -1.79 -6.16 3.77
C HIS A 41 -2.28 -6.36 5.22
N MET A 42 -2.16 -7.57 5.77
CA MET A 42 -2.44 -7.85 7.18
C MET A 42 -1.46 -7.14 8.13
N TYR A 43 -0.15 -7.14 7.84
CA TYR A 43 0.83 -6.38 8.62
C TYR A 43 0.59 -4.86 8.58
N LEU A 44 0.15 -4.31 7.46
CA LEU A 44 -0.18 -2.88 7.32
C LEU A 44 -1.42 -2.49 8.11
N LYS A 45 -2.46 -3.33 8.11
CA LYS A 45 -3.63 -3.16 8.99
C LYS A 45 -3.29 -3.18 10.48
N LEU A 46 -2.15 -3.78 10.83
CA LEU A 46 -1.64 -3.85 12.19
C LEU A 46 -0.64 -2.75 12.56
N GLY A 47 -0.40 -1.81 11.64
CA GLY A 47 0.64 -0.78 11.78
C GLY A 47 2.05 -1.32 11.88
N ARG A 48 2.27 -2.59 11.51
CA ARG A 48 3.60 -3.21 11.48
C ARG A 48 4.28 -2.95 10.14
N VAL A 49 4.45 -1.68 9.83
CA VAL A 49 5.08 -1.18 8.60
C VAL A 49 6.44 -1.83 8.34
N PRO A 50 7.35 -1.99 9.31
CA PRO A 50 8.64 -2.64 9.06
C PRO A 50 8.52 -4.11 8.62
N ALA A 51 7.56 -4.85 9.19
CA ALA A 51 7.32 -6.24 8.81
C ALA A 51 6.67 -6.33 7.42
N ALA A 52 5.75 -5.43 7.11
CA ALA A 52 5.16 -5.33 5.77
C ALA A 52 6.22 -5.00 4.71
N ARG A 53 7.12 -4.07 5.01
CA ARG A 53 8.24 -3.69 4.14
C ARG A 53 9.20 -4.85 3.90
N ALA A 54 9.58 -5.58 4.95
CA ALA A 54 10.45 -6.75 4.82
C ALA A 54 9.83 -7.84 3.93
N VAL A 55 8.52 -8.09 4.05
CA VAL A 55 7.82 -9.04 3.17
C VAL A 55 7.82 -8.53 1.72
N PHE A 56 7.54 -7.25 1.49
CA PHE A 56 7.57 -6.63 0.16
C PHE A 56 8.96 -6.69 -0.48
N ASP A 57 10.00 -6.42 0.29
CA ASP A 57 11.38 -6.46 -0.17
C ASP A 57 11.81 -7.89 -0.55
N ALA A 58 11.31 -8.90 0.17
CA ALA A 58 11.55 -10.32 -0.11
C ALA A 58 10.72 -10.90 -1.28
N MET A 59 9.78 -10.14 -1.87
CA MET A 59 9.01 -10.62 -3.03
C MET A 59 9.88 -10.70 -4.27
N ALA A 60 9.99 -11.90 -4.86
CA ALA A 60 10.73 -12.13 -6.10
C ALA A 60 10.13 -11.37 -7.30
N CYS A 61 8.79 -11.19 -7.32
CA CYS A 61 8.08 -10.46 -8.37
C CYS A 61 7.13 -9.43 -7.73
N ARG A 62 7.49 -8.15 -7.81
CA ARG A 62 6.62 -7.03 -7.39
C ARG A 62 5.79 -6.58 -8.59
N ASN A 63 4.50 -6.38 -8.38
CA ASN A 63 3.57 -5.88 -9.41
C ASN A 63 2.78 -4.67 -8.90
N VAL A 64 2.07 -3.98 -9.78
CA VAL A 64 1.30 -2.77 -9.45
C VAL A 64 0.40 -2.96 -8.23
N MET A 65 -0.23 -4.13 -8.08
CA MET A 65 -1.07 -4.44 -6.90
C MET A 65 -0.26 -4.46 -5.60
N SER A 66 0.92 -5.08 -5.60
CA SER A 66 1.76 -5.15 -4.39
C SER A 66 2.23 -3.76 -3.94
N PHE A 67 2.55 -2.88 -4.89
CA PHE A 67 2.88 -1.48 -4.61
C PHE A 67 1.68 -0.73 -4.06
N ASN A 68 0.50 -0.83 -4.71
CA ASN A 68 -0.71 -0.13 -4.27
C ASN A 68 -1.10 -0.49 -2.83
N ILE A 69 -0.97 -1.77 -2.45
CA ILE A 69 -1.21 -2.21 -1.08
C ILE A 69 -0.25 -1.52 -0.10
N LEU A 70 1.05 -1.50 -0.41
CA LEU A 70 2.05 -0.93 0.49
C LEU A 70 1.91 0.59 0.59
N ILE A 71 1.69 1.28 -0.53
CA ILE A 71 1.40 2.72 -0.57
C ILE A 71 0.17 3.05 0.30
N GLY A 72 -0.96 2.39 0.08
CA GLY A 72 -2.18 2.66 0.85
C GLY A 72 -1.99 2.37 2.36
N GLY A 73 -1.24 1.32 2.70
CA GLY A 73 -0.92 1.02 4.08
C GLY A 73 0.04 2.02 4.73
N LEU A 74 1.00 2.56 4.00
CA LEU A 74 1.91 3.61 4.49
C LEU A 74 1.15 4.91 4.75
N ILE A 75 0.29 5.32 3.81
CA ILE A 75 -0.62 6.48 3.96
C ILE A 75 -1.49 6.30 5.22
N HIS A 76 -2.13 5.14 5.36
CA HIS A 76 -2.99 4.86 6.52
C HIS A 76 -2.24 4.90 7.87
N ASN A 77 -0.95 4.59 7.86
CA ASN A 77 -0.11 4.59 9.07
C ASN A 77 0.64 5.92 9.30
N GLY A 78 0.34 6.97 8.53
CA GLY A 78 0.96 8.29 8.74
C GLY A 78 2.27 8.54 7.99
N ASP A 79 2.77 7.58 7.22
CA ASP A 79 4.07 7.67 6.56
C ASP A 79 3.92 8.03 5.06
N ILE A 80 3.39 9.23 4.80
CA ILE A 80 3.17 9.74 3.44
C ILE A 80 4.47 9.89 2.66
N ASN A 81 5.58 10.19 3.33
CA ASN A 81 6.90 10.33 2.72
C ASN A 81 7.42 8.99 2.18
N ALA A 82 7.30 7.91 2.96
CA ALA A 82 7.65 6.58 2.46
C ALA A 82 6.70 6.12 1.34
N ALA A 83 5.40 6.46 1.44
CA ALA A 83 4.43 6.19 0.38
C ALA A 83 4.81 6.89 -0.93
N ARG A 84 5.20 8.16 -0.87
CA ARG A 84 5.67 8.95 -2.01
C ARG A 84 6.92 8.34 -2.63
N LYS A 85 7.93 8.04 -1.82
CA LYS A 85 9.17 7.42 -2.32
C LYS A 85 8.87 6.12 -3.07
N LEU A 86 8.03 5.28 -2.49
CA LEU A 86 7.64 4.01 -3.10
C LEU A 86 6.83 4.23 -4.38
N PHE A 87 5.95 5.24 -4.40
CA PHE A 87 5.22 5.66 -5.58
C PHE A 87 6.16 6.08 -6.71
N ASP A 88 7.22 6.84 -6.42
CA ASP A 88 8.19 7.30 -7.42
C ASP A 88 9.09 6.17 -7.94
N GLU A 89 9.35 5.14 -7.14
CA GLU A 89 10.07 3.92 -7.54
C GLU A 89 9.25 2.99 -8.46
N MET A 90 7.95 3.21 -8.63
CA MET A 90 7.11 2.35 -9.47
C MET A 90 7.47 2.44 -10.96
N PRO A 91 7.76 1.30 -11.63
CA PRO A 91 8.01 1.30 -13.07
C PRO A 91 6.74 1.56 -13.89
N GLU A 92 5.59 1.06 -13.41
CA GLU A 92 4.29 1.24 -14.02
C GLU A 92 3.28 1.63 -12.95
N ARG A 93 2.39 2.57 -13.27
CA ARG A 93 1.34 3.07 -12.39
C ARG A 93 0.01 2.98 -13.11
N ASN A 94 -1.04 2.62 -12.39
CA ASN A 94 -2.40 2.65 -12.92
C ASN A 94 -3.23 3.72 -12.22
N LEU A 95 -4.46 3.92 -12.70
CA LEU A 95 -5.39 4.90 -12.13
C LEU A 95 -5.55 4.75 -10.61
N ALA A 96 -5.66 3.51 -10.11
CA ALA A 96 -5.79 3.26 -8.68
C ALA A 96 -4.55 3.71 -7.88
N THR A 97 -3.35 3.57 -8.44
CA THR A 97 -2.11 4.08 -7.83
C THR A 97 -2.14 5.60 -7.70
N TRP A 98 -2.53 6.30 -8.77
CA TRP A 98 -2.63 7.77 -8.78
C TRP A 98 -3.66 8.27 -7.77
N ASN A 99 -4.87 7.69 -7.78
CA ASN A 99 -5.95 8.11 -6.87
C ASN A 99 -5.56 7.87 -5.41
N ALA A 100 -4.90 6.75 -5.10
CA ALA A 100 -4.42 6.47 -3.74
C ALA A 100 -3.43 7.54 -3.25
N MET A 101 -2.47 7.96 -4.10
CA MET A 101 -1.53 9.01 -3.71
C MET A 101 -2.19 10.38 -3.60
N ILE A 102 -3.04 10.77 -4.55
CA ILE A 102 -3.72 12.07 -4.52
C ILE A 102 -4.59 12.19 -3.26
N ALA A 103 -5.40 11.16 -2.97
CA ALA A 103 -6.22 11.11 -1.76
C ALA A 103 -5.36 11.11 -0.48
N GLY A 104 -4.23 10.41 -0.49
CA GLY A 104 -3.26 10.44 0.61
C GLY A 104 -2.72 11.83 0.87
N LEU A 105 -2.25 12.52 -0.16
CA LEU A 105 -1.67 13.87 -0.04
C LEU A 105 -2.69 14.89 0.45
N ALA A 106 -3.93 14.83 -0.07
CA ALA A 106 -5.03 15.66 0.40
C ALA A 106 -5.33 15.43 1.90
N HIS A 107 -5.32 14.16 2.35
CA HIS A 107 -5.51 13.82 3.76
C HIS A 107 -4.40 14.39 4.67
N PHE A 108 -3.18 14.60 4.15
CA PHE A 108 -2.08 15.21 4.89
C PHE A 108 -1.94 16.72 4.63
N GLU A 109 -2.93 17.36 4.00
CA GLU A 109 -2.93 18.81 3.68
C GLU A 109 -1.72 19.24 2.82
N LEU A 110 -1.24 18.34 1.95
CA LEU A 110 -0.14 18.57 1.02
C LEU A 110 -0.67 18.96 -0.37
N ASP A 111 -1.39 20.08 -0.44
CA ASP A 111 -2.20 20.44 -1.62
C ASP A 111 -1.37 20.67 -2.89
N GLU A 112 -0.23 21.36 -2.78
CA GLU A 112 0.67 21.60 -3.93
C GLU A 112 1.17 20.27 -4.53
N GLU A 113 1.54 19.33 -3.66
CA GLU A 113 1.99 18.00 -4.05
C GLU A 113 0.86 17.13 -4.61
N GLY A 114 -0.35 17.26 -4.05
CA GLY A 114 -1.56 16.62 -4.54
C GLY A 114 -1.90 17.08 -5.96
N LEU A 115 -1.83 18.38 -6.20
CA LEU A 115 -2.08 19.00 -7.50
C LEU A 115 -1.02 18.58 -8.54
N GLU A 116 0.26 18.61 -8.19
CA GLU A 116 1.32 18.14 -9.10
C GLU A 116 1.13 16.67 -9.46
N CYS A 117 0.76 15.84 -8.48
CA CYS A 117 0.45 14.42 -8.71
C CYS A 117 -0.73 14.24 -9.68
N PHE A 118 -1.81 15.01 -9.51
CA PHE A 118 -2.98 15.00 -10.41
C PHE A 118 -2.61 15.43 -11.83
N LEU A 119 -1.84 16.52 -11.98
CA LEU A 119 -1.40 17.02 -13.29
C LEU A 119 -0.48 16.01 -14.00
N ARG A 120 0.42 15.36 -13.26
CA ARG A 120 1.29 14.31 -13.81
C ARG A 120 0.49 13.11 -14.31
N SER A 121 -0.52 12.65 -13.56
CA SER A 121 -1.42 11.58 -14.01
C SER A 121 -2.11 11.90 -15.34
N ARG A 122 -2.56 13.16 -15.52
CA ARG A 122 -3.18 13.63 -16.76
C ARG A 122 -2.23 13.66 -17.95
N ARG A 123 -0.96 14.01 -17.73
CA ARG A 123 0.08 13.97 -18.79
C ARG A 123 0.32 12.54 -19.29
N GLU A 124 0.16 11.55 -18.40
CA GLU A 124 0.22 10.12 -18.75
C GLU A 124 -1.08 9.59 -19.39
N GLY A 125 -2.05 10.47 -19.70
CA GLY A 125 -3.30 10.11 -20.37
C GLY A 125 -4.36 9.47 -19.46
N LEU A 126 -4.08 9.38 -18.15
CA LEU A 126 -5.02 8.88 -17.17
C LEU A 126 -5.90 10.02 -16.67
N ARG A 127 -7.17 9.72 -16.41
CA ARG A 127 -8.11 10.65 -15.75
C ARG A 127 -8.35 10.16 -14.33
N PRO A 128 -7.66 10.73 -13.32
CA PRO A 128 -7.99 10.52 -11.91
C PRO A 128 -9.49 10.75 -11.67
N ASP A 129 -10.10 9.97 -10.78
CA ASP A 129 -11.51 10.18 -10.43
C ASP A 129 -11.71 11.53 -9.72
N GLU A 130 -12.89 12.13 -9.88
CA GLU A 130 -13.22 13.46 -9.33
C GLU A 130 -13.08 13.54 -7.80
N PHE A 131 -13.12 12.41 -7.10
CA PHE A 131 -12.97 12.34 -5.64
C PHE A 131 -11.59 12.80 -5.14
N GLY A 132 -10.53 12.72 -5.97
CA GLY A 132 -9.22 13.23 -5.63
C GLY A 132 -9.12 14.77 -5.55
N LEU A 133 -10.04 15.51 -6.19
CA LEU A 133 -10.07 16.97 -6.19
C LEU A 133 -11.00 17.56 -5.13
N GLY A 134 -12.07 16.86 -4.76
CA GLY A 134 -13.03 17.34 -3.76
C GLY A 134 -12.49 17.40 -2.33
N SER A 135 -11.26 16.94 -2.11
CA SER A 135 -10.55 17.01 -0.83
C SER A 135 -9.36 17.98 -0.83
N THR A 136 -9.04 18.59 -1.98
CA THR A 136 -7.97 19.61 -2.15
C THR A 136 -8.52 21.04 -2.33
N LEU A 137 -9.83 21.23 -2.28
CA LEU A 137 -10.55 22.52 -2.36
C LEU A 137 -11.54 22.62 -1.20
#